data_AF-A0AAC9WF43-F1
#
_entry.id   AF-A0AAC9WF43-F1
#
_cell.length_a   1.000
_cell.length_b   1.000
_cell.length_c   1.000
_cell.angle_alpha   90.00
_cell.angle_beta   90.00
_cell.angle_gamma   90.00
#
_symmetry.space_group_name_H-M   'P 1'
#
loop_
_entity.id
_entity.type
_entity.pdbx_description
1 polymer ?
#
loop_
_entity_poly.entity_id
_entity_poly.type
_entity_poly.pdbx_seq_one_letter_code
_entity_poly.pdbx_strand_id
1 'polypeptide(L)'
;MRIASRYLRLLDPYMEGPDVMHVQERLTTLGFYEGVVDGIYDDEVFEAVRSFQTDYGLNPDGIVGPDTWNAIGLDPAVQFPVPPEGYRIEVDLERKILTLKQFSEIINTYPVAVGKPSTPTPTGDWQIIQKTRNPGGPFGTRWMRINVPWGGYGIHGTDAPESIGTAASHGCIRMFNEDVNALYDIVPLGTPVKITGEVFSGRVLEIGVEPGPDVFEVKAILTELGYYRDEIDGIYDEAAAEAVRSFQRDFNIIADGIVGVDTYNELQLARDQYLEDREP
;
A
#
# COMPACT_ATOMS: atom_id res chain seq x y z
N MET A 1 -11.55 3.39 1.14
CA MET A 1 -10.94 3.89 -0.11
C MET A 1 -11.85 4.96 -0.71
N ARG A 2 -11.31 6.07 -1.27
CA ARG A 2 -12.14 7.04 -2.02
C ARG A 2 -12.45 6.45 -3.40
N ILE A 3 -13.73 6.20 -3.66
CA ILE A 3 -14.18 5.43 -4.83
C ILE A 3 -14.14 6.26 -6.10
N ALA A 4 -14.39 7.56 -6.00
CA ALA A 4 -14.31 8.49 -7.12
C ALA A 4 -12.97 9.25 -7.18
N SER A 5 -11.85 8.56 -6.95
CA SER A 5 -10.51 9.19 -7.04
C SER A 5 -9.96 9.28 -8.47
N ARG A 6 -10.64 8.69 -9.45
CA ARG A 6 -10.27 8.69 -10.88
C ARG A 6 -11.49 8.77 -11.81
N TYR A 7 -11.27 9.22 -13.04
CA TYR A 7 -12.26 9.19 -14.12
C TYR A 7 -12.31 7.79 -14.73
N LEU A 8 -13.45 7.10 -14.64
CA LEU A 8 -13.63 5.79 -15.31
C LEU A 8 -14.04 6.01 -16.76
N ARG A 9 -13.50 5.21 -17.67
CA ARG A 9 -13.75 5.30 -19.11
C ARG A 9 -13.26 4.04 -19.80
N LEU A 10 -13.78 3.81 -21.00
CA LEU A 10 -13.30 2.74 -21.87
C LEU A 10 -11.84 3.01 -22.27
N LEU A 11 -10.95 2.06 -21.96
CA LEU A 11 -9.51 2.10 -22.30
C LEU A 11 -9.08 0.75 -22.86
N ASP A 12 -7.93 0.73 -23.54
CA ASP A 12 -7.22 -0.50 -23.89
C ASP A 12 -5.86 -0.53 -23.16
N PRO A 13 -5.66 -1.40 -22.16
CA PRO A 13 -6.62 -2.37 -21.62
C PRO A 13 -7.74 -1.70 -20.79
N TYR A 14 -8.86 -2.40 -20.60
CA TYR A 14 -10.00 -1.90 -19.82
C TYR A 14 -9.60 -1.47 -18.41
N MET A 15 -10.34 -0.50 -17.87
CA MET A 15 -10.18 -0.11 -16.48
C MET A 15 -10.81 -1.15 -15.58
N GLU A 16 -10.09 -1.56 -14.54
CA GLU A 16 -10.58 -2.56 -13.58
C GLU A 16 -10.54 -1.99 -12.16
N GLY A 17 -11.47 -2.41 -11.30
CA GLY A 17 -11.39 -2.15 -9.86
C GLY A 17 -12.73 -2.09 -9.13
N PRO A 18 -12.71 -1.99 -7.78
CA PRO A 18 -13.91 -1.90 -6.96
C PRO A 18 -14.80 -0.69 -7.30
N ASP A 19 -14.20 0.41 -7.74
CA ASP A 19 -14.92 1.60 -8.20
C ASP A 19 -15.73 1.35 -9.46
N VAL A 20 -15.22 0.55 -10.40
CA VAL A 20 -15.98 0.08 -11.56
C VAL A 20 -17.11 -0.84 -11.12
N MET A 21 -16.83 -1.77 -10.20
CA MET A 21 -17.83 -2.69 -9.66
C MET A 21 -18.99 -1.96 -9.00
N HIS A 22 -18.72 -0.94 -8.19
CA HIS A 22 -19.78 -0.11 -7.58
C HIS A 22 -20.57 0.68 -8.61
N VAL A 23 -19.95 1.13 -9.70
CA VAL A 23 -20.68 1.74 -10.82
C VAL A 23 -21.58 0.70 -11.48
N GLN A 24 -21.10 -0.50 -11.78
CA GLN A 24 -21.90 -1.60 -12.34
C GLN A 24 -23.08 -1.94 -11.41
N GLU A 25 -22.85 -2.17 -10.12
CA GLU A 25 -23.91 -2.44 -9.12
C GLU A 25 -24.98 -1.34 -9.10
N ARG A 26 -24.52 -0.08 -9.16
CA ARG A 26 -25.40 1.06 -9.10
C ARG A 26 -26.18 1.24 -10.39
N LEU A 27 -25.55 1.08 -11.55
CA LEU A 27 -26.22 1.09 -12.85
C LEU A 27 -27.25 -0.04 -12.95
N THR A 28 -26.95 -1.24 -12.44
CA THR A 28 -27.91 -2.35 -12.37
C THR A 28 -29.09 -2.00 -11.47
N THR A 29 -28.83 -1.43 -10.29
CA THR A 29 -29.91 -0.98 -9.38
C THR A 29 -30.79 0.08 -10.03
N LEU A 30 -30.21 0.95 -10.85
CA LEU A 30 -30.91 2.00 -11.58
C LEU A 30 -31.54 1.52 -12.90
N GLY A 31 -31.31 0.26 -13.30
CA GLY A 31 -31.88 -0.33 -14.51
C GLY A 31 -31.14 -0.01 -15.82
N PHE A 32 -29.89 0.45 -15.74
CA PHE A 32 -29.06 0.80 -16.91
C PHE A 32 -28.05 -0.28 -17.31
N TYR A 33 -27.80 -1.27 -16.44
CA TYR A 33 -26.82 -2.33 -16.69
C TYR A 33 -27.36 -3.70 -16.32
N GLU A 34 -27.42 -4.60 -17.30
CA GLU A 34 -27.88 -6.00 -17.14
C GLU A 34 -26.74 -7.03 -17.23
N GLY A 35 -25.50 -6.56 -17.41
CA GLY A 35 -24.31 -7.39 -17.54
C GLY A 35 -23.78 -7.91 -16.20
N VAL A 36 -22.62 -8.56 -16.24
CA VAL A 36 -21.97 -9.11 -15.06
C VAL A 36 -21.31 -8.00 -14.25
N VAL A 37 -21.47 -8.04 -12.93
CA VAL A 37 -20.77 -7.15 -12.00
C VAL A 37 -19.42 -7.79 -11.65
N ASP A 38 -18.39 -7.46 -12.43
CA ASP A 38 -17.04 -8.05 -12.35
C ASP A 38 -15.93 -7.02 -12.10
N GLY A 39 -16.28 -5.74 -12.04
CA GLY A 39 -15.35 -4.64 -11.85
C GLY A 39 -14.54 -4.29 -13.09
N ILE A 40 -14.94 -4.69 -14.30
CA ILE A 40 -14.30 -4.37 -15.58
C ILE A 40 -15.11 -3.30 -16.32
N TYR A 41 -14.46 -2.21 -16.72
CA TYR A 41 -15.08 -1.13 -17.48
C TYR A 41 -14.91 -1.43 -18.98
N ASP A 42 -15.70 -2.38 -19.45
CA ASP A 42 -15.73 -2.83 -20.84
C ASP A 42 -16.72 -2.01 -21.68
N ASP A 43 -16.96 -2.45 -22.91
CA ASP A 43 -17.89 -1.82 -23.84
C ASP A 43 -19.34 -1.83 -23.32
N GLU A 44 -19.75 -2.86 -22.55
CA GLU A 44 -21.10 -2.95 -21.99
C GLU A 44 -21.30 -1.90 -20.88
N VAL A 45 -20.33 -1.76 -19.98
CA VAL A 45 -20.36 -0.71 -18.95
C VAL A 45 -20.30 0.67 -19.57
N PHE A 46 -19.48 0.87 -20.60
CA PHE A 46 -19.40 2.14 -21.32
C PHE A 46 -20.76 2.56 -21.89
N GLU A 47 -21.48 1.65 -22.56
CA GLU A 47 -22.81 1.95 -23.10
C GLU A 47 -23.86 2.14 -21.99
N ALA A 48 -23.78 1.39 -20.89
CA ALA A 48 -24.64 1.59 -19.73
C ALA A 48 -24.45 2.98 -19.09
N VAL A 49 -23.20 3.44 -18.95
CA VAL A 49 -22.88 4.79 -18.45
C VAL A 49 -23.41 5.85 -19.41
N ARG A 50 -23.26 5.68 -20.73
CA ARG A 50 -23.81 6.62 -21.73
C ARG A 50 -25.33 6.69 -21.67
N SER A 51 -26.00 5.55 -21.51
CA SER A 51 -27.45 5.49 -21.36
C SER A 51 -27.89 6.23 -20.10
N PHE A 52 -27.22 5.97 -18.97
CA PHE A 52 -27.47 6.69 -17.71
C PHE A 52 -27.26 8.19 -17.85
N GLN A 53 -26.12 8.61 -18.43
CA GLN A 53 -25.80 10.03 -18.64
C GLN A 53 -26.85 10.72 -19.50
N THR A 54 -27.35 10.04 -20.54
CA THR A 54 -28.42 10.56 -21.41
C THR A 54 -29.70 10.83 -20.62
N ASP A 55 -30.14 9.85 -19.83
CA ASP A 55 -31.40 9.94 -19.08
C ASP A 55 -31.33 10.96 -17.93
N TYR A 56 -30.14 11.19 -17.37
CA TYR A 56 -29.91 12.14 -16.29
C TYR A 56 -29.46 13.53 -16.78
N GLY A 57 -29.48 13.78 -18.09
CA GLY A 57 -29.18 15.10 -18.67
C GLY A 57 -27.70 15.51 -18.56
N LEU A 58 -26.79 14.54 -18.47
CA LEU A 58 -25.34 14.72 -18.50
C LEU A 58 -24.80 14.62 -19.94
N ASN A 59 -23.52 14.93 -20.11
CA ASN A 59 -22.82 14.65 -21.37
C ASN A 59 -22.67 13.13 -21.54
N PRO A 60 -23.21 12.49 -22.60
CA PRO A 60 -23.19 11.04 -22.78
C PRO A 60 -21.87 10.54 -23.39
N ASP A 61 -20.76 10.86 -22.75
CA ASP A 61 -19.39 10.53 -23.17
C ASP A 61 -18.89 9.17 -22.67
N GLY A 62 -19.65 8.50 -21.81
CA GLY A 62 -19.28 7.22 -21.22
C GLY A 62 -18.11 7.34 -20.25
N ILE A 63 -17.87 8.52 -19.69
CA ILE A 63 -16.84 8.79 -18.70
C ILE A 63 -17.52 9.03 -17.34
N VAL A 64 -17.19 8.19 -16.33
CA VAL A 64 -17.60 8.43 -14.95
C VAL A 64 -16.66 9.46 -14.31
N GLY A 65 -16.94 10.73 -14.59
CA GLY A 65 -16.33 11.90 -13.95
C GLY A 65 -17.14 12.41 -12.75
N PRO A 66 -16.72 13.51 -12.09
CA PRO A 66 -17.36 14.01 -10.86
C PRO A 66 -18.88 14.19 -10.96
N ASP A 67 -19.38 14.72 -12.08
CA ASP A 67 -20.82 14.93 -12.29
C ASP A 67 -21.57 13.60 -12.41
N THR A 68 -20.97 12.60 -13.07
CA THR A 68 -21.56 11.26 -13.19
C THR A 68 -21.53 10.52 -11.86
N TRP A 69 -20.44 10.62 -11.09
CA TRP A 69 -20.33 10.07 -9.73
C TRP A 69 -21.41 10.64 -8.81
N ASN A 70 -21.61 11.96 -8.82
CA ASN A 70 -22.64 12.60 -8.03
C ASN A 70 -24.05 12.16 -8.48
N ALA A 71 -24.31 12.16 -9.79
CA ALA A 71 -25.62 11.81 -10.34
C ALA A 71 -25.99 10.35 -10.07
N ILE A 72 -25.03 9.42 -10.15
CA ILE A 72 -25.28 8.00 -9.91
C ILE A 72 -25.50 7.70 -8.41
N GLY A 73 -25.24 8.68 -7.54
CA GLY A 73 -25.42 8.58 -6.09
C GLY A 73 -24.25 7.91 -5.37
N LEU A 74 -23.07 7.94 -5.98
CA LEU A 74 -21.81 7.49 -5.40
C LEU A 74 -20.97 8.74 -5.12
N ASP A 75 -21.21 9.37 -3.97
CA ASP A 75 -20.49 10.60 -3.58
C ASP A 75 -18.98 10.31 -3.48
N PRO A 76 -18.11 11.09 -4.15
CA PRO A 76 -16.66 10.99 -4.07
C PRO A 76 -16.07 11.00 -2.65
N ALA A 77 -16.77 11.58 -1.69
CA ALA A 77 -16.39 11.64 -0.29
C ALA A 77 -16.84 10.40 0.51
N VAL A 78 -17.75 9.58 -0.01
CA VAL A 78 -18.21 8.35 0.64
C VAL A 78 -17.11 7.30 0.56
N GLN A 79 -16.56 6.98 1.73
CA GLN A 79 -15.67 5.85 1.92
C GLN A 79 -16.54 4.61 2.07
N PHE A 80 -16.48 3.68 1.11
CA PHE A 80 -17.05 2.37 1.37
C PHE A 80 -16.04 1.57 2.20
N PRO A 81 -16.51 0.84 3.22
CA PRO A 81 -15.69 -0.13 3.90
C PRO A 81 -15.25 -1.16 2.85
N VAL A 82 -13.92 -1.34 2.72
CA VAL A 82 -13.40 -2.58 2.16
C VAL A 82 -14.00 -3.68 3.03
N PRO A 83 -14.61 -4.73 2.45
CA PRO A 83 -15.15 -5.81 3.26
C PRO A 83 -14.08 -6.25 4.26
N PRO A 84 -14.40 -6.43 5.57
CA PRO A 84 -13.45 -6.97 6.56
C PRO A 84 -12.92 -8.37 6.19
N GLU A 85 -13.46 -8.91 5.11
CA GLU A 85 -13.33 -10.23 4.50
C GLU A 85 -12.45 -10.23 3.23
N GLY A 86 -11.78 -9.11 2.91
CA GLY A 86 -11.02 -8.90 1.66
C GLY A 86 -9.60 -9.49 1.63
N TYR A 87 -8.95 -9.38 0.46
CA TYR A 87 -7.55 -9.78 0.28
C TYR A 87 -6.60 -8.90 1.10
N ARG A 88 -5.57 -9.51 1.69
CA ARG A 88 -4.45 -8.84 2.36
C ARG A 88 -3.13 -9.35 1.81
N ILE A 89 -2.18 -8.45 1.66
CA ILE A 89 -0.78 -8.77 1.37
C ILE A 89 0.01 -8.61 2.67
N GLU A 90 0.83 -9.61 3.01
CA GLU A 90 1.79 -9.55 4.10
C GLU A 90 3.19 -9.76 3.50
N VAL A 91 4.14 -8.86 3.76
CA VAL A 91 5.52 -8.93 3.24
C VAL A 91 6.47 -9.04 4.41
N ASP A 92 7.23 -10.13 4.43
CA ASP A 92 8.28 -10.39 5.40
C ASP A 92 9.64 -10.06 4.77
N LEU A 93 10.32 -9.04 5.28
CA LEU A 93 11.59 -8.54 4.73
C LEU A 93 12.79 -9.43 5.08
N GLU A 94 12.73 -10.16 6.20
CA GLU A 94 13.79 -11.06 6.63
C GLU A 94 13.76 -12.34 5.78
N ARG A 95 12.57 -12.94 5.69
CA ARG A 95 12.33 -14.16 4.88
C ARG A 95 12.26 -13.85 3.39
N LYS A 96 12.03 -12.59 3.03
CA LYS A 96 11.86 -12.10 1.64
C LYS A 96 10.72 -12.82 0.93
N ILE A 97 9.59 -12.89 1.64
CA ILE A 97 8.37 -13.55 1.18
C ILE A 97 7.22 -12.54 1.18
N LEU A 98 6.45 -12.54 0.11
CA LEU A 98 5.13 -11.91 0.05
C LEU A 98 4.07 -13.00 0.15
N THR A 99 3.18 -12.89 1.13
CA THR A 99 2.04 -13.80 1.36
C THR A 99 0.77 -13.08 0.96
N LEU A 100 0.00 -13.67 0.03
CA LEU A 100 -1.35 -13.24 -0.29
C LEU A 100 -2.34 -14.06 0.55
N LYS A 101 -3.20 -13.36 1.29
CA LYS A 101 -4.23 -13.96 2.15
C LYS A 101 -5.59 -13.44 1.77
N GLN A 102 -6.60 -14.26 2.03
CA GLN A 102 -7.99 -13.85 2.10
C GLN A 102 -8.53 -14.43 3.39
N PHE A 103 -9.05 -13.59 4.27
CA PHE A 103 -9.35 -13.99 5.65
C PHE A 103 -8.12 -14.55 6.39
N SER A 104 -8.28 -15.68 7.08
CA SER A 104 -7.24 -16.45 7.74
C SER A 104 -6.50 -17.40 6.79
N GLU A 105 -6.96 -17.58 5.54
CA GLU A 105 -6.37 -18.52 4.61
C GLU A 105 -5.25 -17.88 3.77
N ILE A 106 -4.16 -18.62 3.62
CA ILE A 106 -3.08 -18.28 2.70
C ILE A 106 -3.47 -18.77 1.31
N ILE A 107 -3.59 -17.86 0.36
CA ILE A 107 -3.84 -18.19 -1.04
C ILE A 107 -2.54 -18.60 -1.71
N ASN A 108 -1.49 -17.79 -1.52
CA ASN A 108 -0.20 -18.07 -2.12
C ASN A 108 0.94 -17.35 -1.37
N THR A 109 2.16 -17.84 -1.58
CA THR A 109 3.41 -17.22 -1.11
C THR A 109 4.37 -17.07 -2.28
N TYR A 110 5.01 -15.91 -2.35
CA TYR A 110 5.90 -15.54 -3.44
C TYR A 110 7.25 -15.12 -2.89
N PRO A 111 8.37 -15.63 -3.45
CA PRO A 111 9.68 -15.06 -3.15
C PRO A 111 9.78 -13.65 -3.75
N VAL A 112 10.39 -12.74 -2.99
CA VAL A 112 10.54 -11.33 -3.42
C VAL A 112 11.97 -10.83 -3.26
N ALA A 113 12.32 -9.77 -3.99
CA ALA A 113 13.46 -8.93 -3.63
C ALA A 113 12.96 -7.69 -2.91
N VAL A 114 13.70 -7.26 -1.89
CA VAL A 114 13.38 -6.09 -1.06
C VAL A 114 14.45 -5.03 -1.18
N GLY A 115 14.23 -3.88 -0.54
CA GLY A 115 15.19 -2.78 -0.48
C GLY A 115 16.50 -3.21 0.16
N LYS A 116 17.63 -2.75 -0.39
CA LYS A 116 18.94 -2.85 0.29
C LYS A 116 18.94 -2.00 1.57
N PRO A 117 19.85 -2.25 2.53
CA PRO A 117 19.91 -1.46 3.77
C PRO A 117 19.97 0.06 3.53
N SER A 118 20.70 0.51 2.51
CA SER A 118 20.82 1.93 2.17
C SER A 118 19.58 2.56 1.52
N THR A 119 18.60 1.76 1.09
CA THR A 119 17.31 2.19 0.50
C THR A 119 16.25 1.14 0.85
N PRO A 120 15.86 1.06 2.13
CA PRO A 120 15.08 -0.06 2.64
C PRO A 120 13.63 -0.01 2.14
N THR A 121 12.98 -1.17 2.15
CA THR A 121 11.53 -1.24 1.93
C THR A 121 10.82 -0.72 3.17
N PRO A 122 9.83 0.18 3.04
CA PRO A 122 9.14 0.77 4.18
C PRO A 122 8.26 -0.28 4.87
N THR A 123 8.51 -0.54 6.16
CA THR A 123 7.62 -1.36 6.98
C THR A 123 6.34 -0.62 7.33
N GLY A 124 5.38 -1.30 7.95
CA GLY A 124 4.10 -0.73 8.39
C GLY A 124 2.92 -1.21 7.56
N ASP A 125 1.78 -0.54 7.73
CA ASP A 125 0.52 -0.88 7.07
C ASP A 125 0.21 0.12 5.95
N TRP A 126 0.14 -0.39 4.73
CA TRP A 126 -0.07 0.36 3.50
C TRP A 126 -1.29 -0.17 2.73
N GLN A 127 -1.61 0.49 1.62
CA GLN A 127 -2.66 0.09 0.69
C GLN A 127 -2.21 0.25 -0.75
N ILE A 128 -2.62 -0.69 -1.61
CA ILE A 128 -2.48 -0.53 -3.06
C ILE A 128 -3.37 0.63 -3.53
N ILE A 129 -2.79 1.65 -4.15
CA ILE A 129 -3.52 2.85 -4.61
C ILE A 129 -3.45 3.07 -6.12
N GLN A 130 -2.59 2.35 -6.82
CA GLN A 130 -2.48 2.43 -8.28
C GLN A 130 -1.97 1.11 -8.82
N LYS A 131 -2.46 0.74 -10.01
CA LYS A 131 -2.05 -0.45 -10.75
C LYS A 131 -1.70 -0.05 -12.19
N THR A 132 -0.65 -0.62 -12.75
CA THR A 132 -0.19 -0.36 -14.12
C THR A 132 0.22 -1.66 -14.80
N ARG A 133 -0.38 -1.94 -15.97
CA ARG A 133 -0.05 -3.07 -16.82
C ARG A 133 1.08 -2.70 -17.77
N ASN A 134 2.06 -3.58 -17.94
CA ASN A 134 3.22 -3.47 -18.84
C ASN A 134 4.03 -2.16 -18.68
N PRO A 135 4.47 -1.80 -17.45
CA PRO A 135 5.33 -0.62 -17.24
C PRO A 135 6.70 -0.74 -17.92
N GLY A 136 7.20 -1.97 -18.13
CA GLY A 136 8.46 -2.24 -18.81
C GLY A 136 9.71 -1.92 -17.99
N GLY A 137 10.88 -2.24 -18.56
CA GLY A 137 12.19 -2.01 -17.95
C GLY A 137 12.29 -2.61 -16.53
N PRO A 138 12.82 -1.87 -15.54
CA PRO A 138 13.06 -2.38 -14.19
C PRO A 138 11.78 -2.76 -13.43
N PHE A 139 10.62 -2.37 -13.95
CA PHE A 139 9.30 -2.62 -13.36
C PHE A 139 8.58 -3.84 -13.95
N GLY A 140 9.15 -4.46 -14.97
CA GLY A 140 8.63 -5.70 -15.55
C GLY A 140 7.22 -5.57 -16.12
N THR A 141 6.40 -6.61 -15.90
CA THR A 141 5.07 -6.74 -16.53
C THR A 141 3.94 -6.07 -15.77
N ARG A 142 4.06 -5.83 -14.47
CA ARG A 142 3.04 -5.18 -13.64
C ARG A 142 3.68 -4.31 -12.58
N TRP A 143 2.99 -3.22 -12.23
CA TRP A 143 3.35 -2.33 -11.14
C TRP A 143 2.13 -2.02 -10.28
N MET A 144 2.28 -2.08 -8.96
CA MET A 144 1.25 -1.76 -7.99
C MET A 144 1.82 -0.79 -6.94
N ARG A 145 1.40 0.49 -7.00
CA ARG A 145 1.87 1.52 -6.07
C ARG A 145 1.20 1.36 -4.71
N ILE A 146 1.98 1.50 -3.63
CA ILE A 146 1.47 1.60 -2.26
C ILE A 146 1.44 3.06 -1.78
N ASN A 147 0.54 3.38 -0.85
CA ASN A 147 0.27 4.73 -0.34
C ASN A 147 1.31 5.28 0.65
N VAL A 148 2.60 5.05 0.39
CA VAL A 148 3.68 5.61 1.20
C VAL A 148 3.81 7.12 0.89
N PRO A 149 3.64 8.02 1.90
CA PRO A 149 3.53 9.45 1.64
C PRO A 149 4.83 10.11 1.14
N TRP A 150 5.99 9.55 1.47
CA TRP A 150 7.31 10.12 1.14
C TRP A 150 7.97 9.52 -0.11
N GLY A 151 7.29 8.70 -0.92
CA GLY A 151 7.91 8.17 -2.13
C GLY A 151 7.06 7.33 -3.07
N GLY A 152 7.69 6.95 -4.19
CA GLY A 152 7.13 6.05 -5.20
C GLY A 152 7.45 4.59 -4.89
N TYR A 153 6.84 4.05 -3.84
CA TYR A 153 7.02 2.63 -3.47
C TYR A 153 5.94 1.76 -4.09
N GLY A 154 6.28 0.52 -4.41
CA GLY A 154 5.34 -0.42 -4.99
C GLY A 154 5.83 -1.87 -5.03
N ILE A 155 4.90 -2.74 -5.39
CA ILE A 155 5.11 -4.16 -5.70
C ILE A 155 5.10 -4.29 -7.22
N HIS A 156 6.14 -4.88 -7.81
CA HIS A 156 6.28 -4.91 -9.25
C HIS A 156 7.09 -6.09 -9.78
N GLY A 157 6.97 -6.36 -11.08
CA GLY A 157 7.79 -7.34 -11.80
C GLY A 157 9.24 -6.85 -11.96
N THR A 158 10.12 -7.62 -12.59
CA THR A 158 11.51 -7.17 -12.77
C THR A 158 12.12 -7.70 -14.06
N ASP A 159 13.10 -6.97 -14.59
CA ASP A 159 14.02 -7.42 -15.63
C ASP A 159 15.30 -8.08 -15.07
N ALA A 160 15.45 -8.11 -13.73
CA ALA A 160 16.56 -8.73 -13.01
C ALA A 160 16.04 -9.87 -12.10
N PRO A 161 15.54 -10.99 -12.66
CA PRO A 161 14.95 -12.09 -11.90
C PRO A 161 15.90 -12.73 -10.88
N GLU A 162 17.22 -12.65 -11.10
CA GLU A 162 18.25 -13.09 -10.18
C GLU A 162 18.30 -12.28 -8.87
N SER A 163 17.65 -11.11 -8.82
CA SER A 163 17.54 -10.32 -7.59
C SER A 163 16.52 -10.89 -6.58
N ILE A 164 15.59 -11.74 -7.03
CA ILE A 164 14.56 -12.33 -6.18
C ILE A 164 15.21 -13.21 -5.09
N GLY A 165 14.75 -13.05 -3.84
CA GLY A 165 15.36 -13.68 -2.67
C GLY A 165 16.54 -12.90 -2.07
N THR A 166 16.78 -11.65 -2.50
CA THR A 166 17.85 -10.80 -1.97
C THR A 166 17.39 -9.39 -1.58
N ALA A 167 18.24 -8.63 -0.89
CA ALA A 167 18.03 -7.20 -0.63
C ALA A 167 18.79 -6.39 -1.70
N ALA A 168 18.10 -5.96 -2.75
CA ALA A 168 18.74 -5.44 -3.97
C ALA A 168 18.01 -4.25 -4.62
N SER A 169 16.80 -3.94 -4.18
CA SER A 169 16.00 -2.87 -4.79
C SER A 169 16.28 -1.50 -4.15
N HIS A 170 15.71 -0.45 -4.73
CA HIS A 170 15.70 0.91 -4.16
C HIS A 170 14.50 1.14 -3.22
N GLY A 171 14.07 0.09 -2.52
CA GLY A 171 12.96 0.13 -1.56
C GLY A 171 11.66 -0.51 -2.06
N CYS A 172 11.52 -0.75 -3.37
CA CYS A 172 10.35 -1.44 -3.93
C CYS A 172 10.43 -2.96 -3.73
N ILE A 173 9.28 -3.63 -3.77
CA ILE A 173 9.18 -5.08 -3.67
C ILE A 173 9.16 -5.65 -5.08
N ARG A 174 10.21 -6.39 -5.46
CA ARG A 174 10.30 -7.04 -6.77
C ARG A 174 9.78 -8.46 -6.69
N MET A 175 9.08 -8.87 -7.73
CA MET A 175 8.55 -10.21 -7.92
C MET A 175 8.99 -10.74 -9.28
N PHE A 176 8.97 -12.07 -9.46
CA PHE A 176 9.01 -12.64 -10.81
C PHE A 176 7.82 -12.12 -11.64
N ASN A 177 8.03 -11.94 -12.95
CA ASN A 177 6.99 -11.39 -13.82
C ASN A 177 5.72 -12.27 -13.87
N GLU A 178 5.87 -13.59 -13.73
CA GLU A 178 4.74 -14.53 -13.66
C GLU A 178 3.96 -14.35 -12.34
N ASP A 179 4.67 -14.27 -11.21
CA ASP A 179 4.08 -14.09 -9.89
C ASP A 179 3.37 -12.74 -9.75
N VAL A 180 3.97 -11.66 -10.25
CA VAL A 180 3.32 -10.34 -10.19
C VAL A 180 2.09 -10.28 -11.11
N ASN A 181 2.07 -11.01 -12.23
CA ASN A 181 0.87 -11.09 -13.07
C ASN A 181 -0.26 -11.76 -12.27
N ALA A 182 0.01 -12.89 -11.62
CA ALA A 182 -0.97 -13.59 -10.80
C ALA A 182 -1.47 -12.73 -9.63
N LEU A 183 -0.55 -12.13 -8.86
CA LEU A 183 -0.92 -11.24 -7.75
C LEU A 183 -1.76 -10.05 -8.25
N TYR A 184 -1.32 -9.40 -9.35
CA TYR A 184 -2.01 -8.26 -9.94
C TYR A 184 -3.43 -8.61 -10.37
N ASP A 185 -3.65 -9.78 -10.97
CA ASP A 185 -4.98 -10.17 -11.45
C ASP A 185 -5.93 -10.52 -10.27
N ILE A 186 -5.40 -10.85 -9.08
CA ILE A 186 -6.21 -11.16 -7.89
C ILE A 186 -6.55 -9.93 -7.04
N VAL A 187 -5.58 -9.03 -6.80
CA VAL A 187 -5.73 -8.00 -5.76
C VAL A 187 -6.37 -6.70 -6.28
N PRO A 188 -7.46 -6.21 -5.67
CA PRO A 188 -8.04 -4.92 -6.03
C PRO A 188 -7.22 -3.73 -5.52
N LEU A 189 -7.55 -2.54 -6.01
CA LEU A 189 -7.15 -1.29 -5.34
C LEU A 189 -7.74 -1.26 -3.93
N GLY A 190 -7.02 -0.66 -2.99
CA GLY A 190 -7.38 -0.61 -1.57
C GLY A 190 -6.94 -1.84 -0.77
N THR A 191 -6.42 -2.89 -1.41
CA THR A 191 -5.86 -4.07 -0.73
C THR A 191 -4.82 -3.64 0.31
N PRO A 192 -5.01 -3.98 1.59
CA PRO A 192 -4.01 -3.73 2.63
C PRO A 192 -2.72 -4.49 2.38
N VAL A 193 -1.59 -3.85 2.64
CA VAL A 193 -0.24 -4.39 2.54
C VAL A 193 0.47 -4.17 3.87
N LYS A 194 0.64 -5.21 4.68
CA LYS A 194 1.46 -5.18 5.90
C LYS A 194 2.89 -5.55 5.53
N ILE A 195 3.87 -4.74 5.90
CA ILE A 195 5.29 -5.01 5.68
C ILE A 195 5.99 -5.09 7.04
N THR A 196 6.67 -6.21 7.31
CA THR A 196 7.33 -6.53 8.59
C THR A 196 8.76 -7.01 8.38
N GLY A 197 9.65 -6.80 9.36
CA GLY A 197 11.02 -7.33 9.40
C GLY A 197 11.98 -6.36 10.10
N GLU A 198 13.19 -6.80 10.43
CA GLU A 198 14.19 -5.96 11.11
C GLU A 198 14.67 -4.80 10.23
N VAL A 199 14.64 -3.59 10.79
CA VAL A 199 14.83 -2.32 10.08
C VAL A 199 16.03 -1.54 10.61
N PHE A 200 17.03 -2.28 11.09
CA PHE A 200 18.35 -1.69 11.16
C PHE A 200 18.87 -1.50 9.72
N SER A 201 18.60 -0.33 9.13
CA SER A 201 19.06 0.08 7.80
C SER A 201 20.59 0.17 7.68
N GLY A 202 21.32 -0.09 8.78
CA GLY A 202 22.74 0.18 8.92
C GLY A 202 23.03 1.65 9.24
N ARG A 203 22.00 2.52 9.16
CA ARG A 203 22.14 3.96 9.26
C ARG A 203 21.90 4.42 10.70
N VAL A 204 22.88 5.15 11.22
CA VAL A 204 22.74 5.83 12.52
C VAL A 204 21.84 7.04 12.34
N LEU A 205 20.76 7.13 13.11
CA LEU A 205 19.84 8.27 13.04
C LEU A 205 20.20 9.31 14.10
N GLU A 206 20.52 10.51 13.64
CA GLU A 206 20.81 11.68 14.46
C GLU A 206 20.29 12.94 13.77
N ILE A 207 20.22 14.05 14.50
CA ILE A 207 19.73 15.32 13.94
C ILE A 207 20.58 15.72 12.73
N GLY A 208 19.90 15.98 11.61
CA GLY A 208 20.55 16.31 10.34
C GLY A 208 20.85 15.11 9.43
N VAL A 209 20.53 13.89 9.86
CA VAL A 209 20.50 12.72 8.96
C VAL A 209 19.54 12.98 7.80
N GLU A 210 19.86 12.44 6.62
CA GLU A 210 18.95 12.55 5.48
C GLU A 210 17.57 11.97 5.82
N PRO A 211 16.46 12.60 5.37
CA PRO A 211 15.15 12.05 5.62
C PRO A 211 15.01 10.63 5.06
N GLY A 212 14.33 9.75 5.79
CA GLY A 212 14.24 8.34 5.40
C GLY A 212 13.12 7.55 6.08
N PRO A 213 12.77 6.39 5.52
CA PRO A 213 11.73 5.50 6.06
C PRO A 213 12.06 4.92 7.45
N ASP A 214 13.34 4.76 7.77
CA ASP A 214 13.84 4.33 9.09
C ASP A 214 13.53 5.37 10.18
N VAL A 215 13.54 6.67 9.86
CA VAL A 215 13.11 7.73 10.78
C VAL A 215 11.61 7.66 11.04
N PHE A 216 10.81 7.48 9.99
CA PHE A 216 9.36 7.33 10.12
C PHE A 216 9.00 6.16 11.04
N GLU A 217 9.69 5.03 10.86
CA GLU A 217 9.44 3.85 11.66
C GLU A 217 9.85 4.03 13.11
N VAL A 218 11.04 4.58 13.39
CA VAL A 218 11.43 4.88 14.78
C VAL A 218 10.38 5.76 15.44
N LYS A 219 9.90 6.80 14.75
CA LYS A 219 8.81 7.65 15.25
C LYS A 219 7.53 6.84 15.48
N ALA A 220 7.16 5.94 14.58
CA ALA A 220 5.97 5.08 14.70
C ALA A 220 6.06 4.13 15.91
N ILE A 221 7.19 3.43 16.08
CA ILE A 221 7.42 2.54 17.23
C ILE A 221 7.39 3.33 18.53
N LEU A 222 8.08 4.47 18.58
CA LEU A 222 8.05 5.36 19.74
C LEU A 222 6.62 5.86 20.03
N THR A 223 5.80 6.10 19.01
CA THR A 223 4.38 6.44 19.21
C THR A 223 3.57 5.26 19.75
N GLU A 224 3.74 4.05 19.21
CA GLU A 224 3.10 2.83 19.71
C GLU A 224 3.44 2.57 21.19
N LEU A 225 4.70 2.78 21.55
CA LEU A 225 5.23 2.63 22.91
C LEU A 225 4.95 3.86 23.81
N GLY A 226 4.35 4.92 23.27
CA GLY A 226 3.88 6.10 24.03
C GLY A 226 4.93 7.21 24.28
N TYR A 227 6.10 7.12 23.67
CA TYR A 227 7.20 8.09 23.76
C TYR A 227 7.07 9.28 22.79
N TYR A 228 6.44 9.09 21.63
CA TYR A 228 6.33 10.13 20.58
C TYR A 228 4.88 10.47 20.26
N ARG A 229 4.56 11.77 20.11
CA ARG A 229 3.17 12.26 19.93
C ARG A 229 3.01 13.27 18.80
N ASP A 230 4.10 13.64 18.13
CA ASP A 230 4.08 14.62 17.05
C ASP A 230 3.86 13.93 15.69
N GLU A 231 3.97 14.71 14.60
CA GLU A 231 3.77 14.21 13.25
C GLU A 231 4.80 13.14 12.87
N ILE A 232 4.32 12.02 12.35
CA ILE A 232 5.17 10.94 11.87
C ILE A 232 5.52 11.23 10.40
N ASP A 233 6.75 11.67 10.20
CA ASP A 233 7.36 11.92 8.89
C ASP A 233 8.75 11.28 8.80
N GLY A 234 9.44 11.48 7.68
CA GLY A 234 10.79 10.94 7.49
C GLY A 234 11.90 11.80 8.10
N ILE A 235 11.61 12.85 8.86
CA ILE A 235 12.60 13.85 9.30
C ILE A 235 13.01 13.60 10.75
N TYR A 236 14.32 13.47 11.01
CA TYR A 236 14.83 13.26 12.36
C TYR A 236 15.09 14.62 13.01
N ASP A 237 14.04 15.16 13.63
CA ASP A 237 14.03 16.45 14.30
C ASP A 237 14.34 16.33 15.81
N GLU A 238 14.36 17.45 16.51
CA GLU A 238 14.62 17.46 17.96
C GLU A 238 13.52 16.72 18.75
N ALA A 239 12.28 16.72 18.26
CA ALA A 239 11.19 15.98 18.89
C ALA A 239 11.45 14.46 18.82
N ALA A 240 11.90 13.95 17.67
CA ALA A 240 12.33 12.57 17.51
C ALA A 240 13.49 12.23 18.44
N ALA A 241 14.51 13.10 18.47
CA ALA A 241 15.68 12.90 19.31
C ALA A 241 15.31 12.83 20.81
N GLU A 242 14.39 13.67 21.29
CA GLU A 242 13.98 13.63 22.70
C GLU A 242 13.11 12.40 23.04
N ALA A 243 12.27 11.94 22.12
CA ALA A 243 11.54 10.70 22.30
C ALA A 243 12.49 9.50 22.37
N VAL A 244 13.53 9.47 21.51
CA VAL A 244 14.60 8.47 21.56
C VAL A 244 15.35 8.54 22.89
N ARG A 245 15.73 9.73 23.38
CA ARG A 245 16.37 9.87 24.71
C ARG A 245 15.49 9.33 25.82
N SER A 246 14.19 9.60 25.76
CA SER A 246 13.23 9.14 26.77
C SER A 246 13.13 7.62 26.78
N PHE A 247 13.00 7.01 25.61
CA PHE A 247 13.05 5.55 25.45
C PHE A 247 14.36 4.96 25.96
N GLN A 248 15.50 5.50 25.53
CA GLN A 248 16.83 5.03 25.94
C GLN A 248 17.02 5.07 27.47
N ARG A 249 16.51 6.09 28.15
CA ARG A 249 16.54 6.18 29.62
C ARG A 249 15.75 5.06 30.29
N ASP A 250 14.55 4.77 29.79
CA ASP A 250 13.67 3.76 30.38
C ASP A 250 14.21 2.34 30.21
N PHE A 251 14.92 2.09 29.11
CA PHE A 251 15.57 0.80 28.82
C PHE A 251 17.03 0.74 29.32
N ASN A 252 17.48 1.76 30.07
CA ASN A 252 18.80 1.82 30.71
C ASN A 252 19.97 1.62 29.72
N ILE A 253 19.83 2.16 28.51
CA ILE A 253 20.88 2.28 27.49
C ILE A 253 21.38 3.74 27.40
N ILE A 254 22.38 4.00 26.55
CA ILE A 254 22.95 5.35 26.42
C ILE A 254 21.88 6.30 25.87
N ALA A 255 21.51 7.32 26.65
CA ALA A 255 20.46 8.28 26.32
C ALA A 255 21.01 9.51 25.56
N ASP A 256 21.58 9.28 24.38
CA ASP A 256 22.16 10.31 23.52
C ASP A 256 21.18 10.90 22.48
N GLY A 257 20.03 10.24 22.28
CA GLY A 257 19.06 10.61 21.25
C GLY A 257 19.48 10.18 19.86
N ILE A 258 20.41 9.22 19.77
CA ILE A 258 20.91 8.64 18.53
C ILE A 258 20.37 7.22 18.39
N VAL A 259 19.81 6.89 17.23
CA VAL A 259 19.38 5.53 16.94
C VAL A 259 20.54 4.79 16.27
N GLY A 260 21.37 4.16 17.10
CA GLY A 260 22.34 3.14 16.69
C GLY A 260 21.77 1.72 16.80
N VAL A 261 22.62 0.71 16.59
CA VAL A 261 22.24 -0.72 16.67
C VAL A 261 21.55 -1.06 18.00
N ASP A 262 22.12 -0.60 19.12
CA ASP A 262 21.63 -0.97 20.45
C ASP A 262 20.24 -0.36 20.71
N THR A 263 20.07 0.95 20.46
CA THR A 263 18.77 1.63 20.53
C THR A 263 17.72 0.94 19.66
N TYR A 264 18.15 0.51 18.47
CA TYR A 264 17.27 -0.11 17.50
C TYR A 264 16.79 -1.49 17.96
N ASN A 265 17.70 -2.35 18.42
CA ASN A 265 17.36 -3.68 18.92
C ASN A 265 16.38 -3.61 20.09
N GLU A 266 16.60 -2.68 21.02
CA GLU A 266 15.70 -2.47 22.15
C GLU A 266 14.32 -1.98 21.69
N LEU A 267 14.25 -1.07 20.71
CA LEU A 267 12.97 -0.62 20.15
C LEU A 267 12.13 -1.78 19.58
N GLN A 268 12.78 -2.71 18.88
CA GLN A 268 12.10 -3.89 18.32
C GLN A 268 11.62 -4.83 19.42
N LEU A 269 12.49 -5.19 20.37
CA LEU A 269 12.12 -6.06 21.50
C LEU A 269 10.95 -5.48 22.30
N ALA A 270 10.98 -4.17 22.58
CA ALA A 270 9.91 -3.49 23.29
C ALA A 270 8.59 -3.50 22.53
N ARG A 271 8.65 -3.32 21.19
CA ARG A 271 7.47 -3.36 20.33
C ARG A 271 6.88 -4.76 20.24
N ASP A 272 7.70 -5.78 20.06
CA ASP A 272 7.25 -7.17 19.97
C ASP A 272 6.52 -7.60 21.24
N GLN A 273 7.11 -7.29 22.40
CA GLN A 273 6.46 -7.54 23.69
C GLN A 273 5.14 -6.77 23.83
N TYR A 274 5.11 -5.50 23.42
CA TYR A 274 3.90 -4.69 23.45
C TYR A 274 2.78 -5.24 22.55
N LEU A 275 3.11 -5.86 21.40
CA LEU A 275 2.13 -6.48 20.50
C LEU A 275 1.64 -7.83 21.03
N GLU A 276 2.52 -8.68 21.57
CA GLU A 276 2.16 -9.95 22.20
C GLU A 276 1.21 -9.75 23.40
N ASP A 277 1.38 -8.67 24.16
CA ASP A 277 0.51 -8.36 25.31
C ASP A 277 -0.90 -7.86 24.90
N ARG A 278 -1.12 -7.49 23.63
CA ARG A 278 -2.37 -6.87 23.15
C ARG A 278 -3.18 -7.74 22.19
N GLU A 279 -2.58 -8.78 21.61
CA GLU A 279 -3.25 -9.71 20.70
C GLU A 279 -3.17 -11.14 21.29
N PRO A 280 -4.29 -11.72 21.80
CA PRO A 280 -4.32 -13.09 22.31
C PRO A 280 -4.23 -14.16 21.21
#